data_AF-A0A3M1M1J2-F1
#
_entry.id   AF-A0A3M1M1J2-F1
#
_cell.length_a   1.000
_cell.length_b   1.000
_cell.length_c   1.000
_cell.angle_alpha   90.00
_cell.angle_beta   90.00
_cell.angle_gamma   90.00
#
_symmetry.space_group_name_H-M   'P 1'
#
loop_
_entity.id
_entity.type
_entity.pdbx_description
1 polymer ?
#
loop_
_entity_poly.entity_id
_entity_poly.type
_entity_poly.pdbx_seq_one_letter_code
_entity_poly.pdbx_strand_id
1 'polypeptide(L)'
;MSDPADSNKARIATVAEAMYDFAPDRVRAALGETCAPDAVFHHCAPFGDLAGPEGFFDGALAGLSEAWPDLERRDYIRIAGGTER
;
A
#
# COMPACT_ATOMS: atom_id res chain seq x y z
N MET A 1 -3.40 6.52 24.78
CA MET A 1 -3.72 5.50 23.76
C MET A 1 -4.10 6.26 22.50
N SER A 2 -3.32 6.12 21.42
CA SER A 2 -3.62 6.81 20.15
C SER A 2 -4.96 6.30 19.59
N ASP A 3 -5.73 7.18 18.96
CA ASP A 3 -6.97 6.80 18.29
C ASP A 3 -6.70 5.75 17.21
N PRO A 4 -7.47 4.64 17.14
CA PRO A 4 -7.21 3.58 16.16
C PRO A 4 -7.24 4.06 14.70
N ALA A 5 -8.05 5.06 14.36
CA ALA A 5 -8.10 5.58 12.99
C ALA A 5 -6.82 6.36 12.67
N ASP A 6 -6.30 7.15 13.60
CA ASP A 6 -5.01 7.85 13.45
C ASP A 6 -3.86 6.86 13.32
N SER A 7 -3.86 5.80 14.14
CA SER A 7 -2.85 4.74 14.06
C SER A 7 -2.87 4.02 12.70
N ASN A 8 -4.05 3.67 12.19
CA ASN A 8 -4.18 3.04 10.88
C ASN A 8 -3.77 3.99 9.75
N LYS A 9 -4.12 5.27 9.84
CA LYS A 9 -3.70 6.28 8.86
C LYS A 9 -2.19 6.45 8.81
N ALA A 10 -1.52 6.41 9.97
CA ALA A 10 -0.05 6.46 10.03
C ALA A 10 0.58 5.22 9.35
N ARG A 11 0.02 4.03 9.55
CA ARG A 11 0.49 2.81 8.88
C ARG A 11 0.31 2.87 7.35
N ILE A 12 -0.85 3.35 6.89
CA ILE A 12 -1.09 3.56 5.45
C ILE A 12 -0.13 4.62 4.88
N ALA A 13 0.25 5.62 5.69
CA ALA A 13 1.24 6.63 5.30
C ALA A 13 2.58 6.03 4.95
N THR A 14 3.07 5.07 5.72
CA THR A 14 4.34 4.38 5.47
C THR A 14 4.39 3.75 4.08
N VAL A 15 3.34 3.02 3.70
CA VAL A 15 3.26 2.40 2.37
C VAL A 15 3.19 3.46 1.27
N ALA A 16 2.35 4.48 1.44
CA ALA A 16 2.19 5.53 0.45
C ALA A 16 3.45 6.38 0.24
N GLU A 17 4.19 6.68 1.30
CA GLU A 17 5.48 7.38 1.22
C GLU A 17 6.53 6.55 0.47
N ALA A 18 6.55 5.23 0.67
CA ALA A 18 7.41 4.34 -0.11
C ALA A 18 7.04 4.32 -1.60
N MET A 19 5.75 4.47 -1.92
CA MET A 19 5.23 4.51 -3.29
C MET A 19 5.34 5.89 -3.95
N TYR A 20 5.73 6.95 -3.23
CA TYR A 20 5.74 8.33 -3.77
C TYR A 20 6.72 8.48 -4.93
N ASP A 21 8.00 8.11 -4.73
CA ASP A 21 9.02 8.03 -5.80
C ASP A 21 9.18 6.58 -6.31
N PHE A 22 8.27 5.68 -5.90
CA PHE A 22 8.20 4.26 -6.21
C PHE A 22 9.56 3.55 -6.32
N ALA A 23 10.26 3.40 -5.20
CA ALA A 23 11.45 2.55 -5.13
C ALA A 23 11.02 1.09 -4.84
N PRO A 24 11.16 0.13 -5.79
CA PRO A 24 10.60 -1.22 -5.68
C PRO A 24 10.89 -1.91 -4.34
N ASP A 25 12.15 -1.92 -3.92
CA ASP A 25 12.57 -2.58 -2.68
C ASP A 25 11.98 -1.91 -1.43
N ARG A 26 11.84 -0.58 -1.44
CA ARG A 26 11.23 0.17 -0.32
C ARG A 26 9.73 -0.09 -0.25
N VAL A 27 9.06 -0.17 -1.38
CA VAL A 27 7.63 -0.49 -1.45
C VAL A 27 7.38 -1.90 -0.95
N ARG A 28 8.18 -2.88 -1.39
CA ARG A 28 8.09 -4.27 -0.91
C ARG A 28 8.29 -4.36 0.60
N ALA A 29 9.34 -3.73 1.12
CA ALA A 29 9.62 -3.70 2.56
C ALA A 29 8.48 -3.05 3.36
N ALA A 30 7.97 -1.89 2.92
CA ALA A 30 6.88 -1.19 3.59
C ALA A 30 5.58 -2.01 3.63
N LEU A 31 5.28 -2.75 2.55
CA LEU A 31 4.13 -3.67 2.51
C LEU A 31 4.32 -4.84 3.50
N GLY A 32 5.50 -5.45 3.54
CA GLY A 32 5.82 -6.55 4.46
C GLY A 32 5.77 -6.16 5.94
N GLU A 33 6.17 -4.93 6.27
CA GLU A 33 6.10 -4.40 7.64
C GLU A 33 4.68 -4.02 8.07
N THR A 34 3.86 -3.54 7.12
CA THR A 34 2.54 -2.96 7.42
C THR A 34 1.41 -3.99 7.39
N CYS A 35 1.47 -4.95 6.48
CA CYS A 35 0.39 -5.89 6.21
C CYS A 35 0.60 -7.22 6.93
N ALA A 36 -0.50 -7.85 7.34
CA ALA A 36 -0.43 -9.23 7.81
C ALA A 36 0.05 -10.15 6.68
N PRO A 37 0.88 -11.17 6.96
CA PRO A 37 1.43 -12.05 5.94
C PRO A 37 0.36 -12.85 5.19
N ASP A 38 -0.81 -13.06 5.80
CA ASP A 38 -1.97 -13.77 5.26
C ASP A 38 -3.07 -12.82 4.75
N ALA A 39 -2.80 -11.52 4.64
CA ALA A 39 -3.76 -10.56 4.11
C ALA A 39 -4.15 -10.89 2.66
N VAL A 40 -5.42 -10.76 2.32
CA VAL A 40 -5.89 -10.87 0.93
C VAL A 40 -5.99 -9.46 0.34
N PHE A 41 -5.28 -9.24 -0.77
CA PHE A 41 -5.37 -8.02 -1.56
C PHE A 41 -6.37 -8.24 -2.69
N HIS A 42 -7.57 -7.68 -2.55
CA HIS A 42 -8.58 -7.69 -3.60
C HIS A 42 -8.27 -6.63 -4.65
N HIS A 43 -8.05 -7.05 -5.90
CA HIS A 43 -7.71 -6.16 -6.99
C HIS A 43 -8.63 -6.38 -8.21
N CYS A 44 -8.67 -5.39 -9.11
CA CYS A 44 -9.55 -5.46 -10.27
C CYS A 44 -9.09 -6.56 -11.26
N ALA A 45 -9.97 -6.95 -12.17
CA ALA A 45 -9.56 -7.79 -13.31
C ALA A 45 -8.47 -7.05 -14.11
N PRO A 46 -7.42 -7.74 -14.59
CA PRO A 46 -7.27 -9.21 -14.63
C PRO A 46 -6.61 -9.85 -13.39
N PHE A 47 -6.27 -9.07 -12.36
CA PHE A 47 -5.47 -9.54 -11.22
C PHE A 47 -6.25 -10.41 -10.24
N GLY A 48 -7.47 -9.98 -9.88
CA GLY A 48 -8.28 -10.68 -8.87
C GLY A 48 -7.68 -10.60 -7.47
N ASP A 49 -7.68 -11.71 -6.75
CA ASP A 49 -7.19 -11.79 -5.38
C ASP A 49 -5.71 -12.18 -5.33
N LEU A 50 -4.92 -11.40 -4.58
CA LEU A 50 -3.48 -11.61 -4.40
C LEU A 50 -3.18 -11.92 -2.94
N ALA A 51 -2.44 -13.01 -2.69
CA ALA A 51 -2.17 -13.50 -1.35
C ALA A 51 -0.92 -12.84 -0.74
N GLY A 52 -1.12 -12.12 0.35
CA GLY A 52 -0.07 -11.47 1.12
C GLY A 52 0.57 -10.27 0.43
N PRO A 53 1.40 -9.51 1.17
CA PRO A 53 2.09 -8.33 0.63
C PRO A 53 3.03 -8.66 -0.53
N GLU A 54 3.71 -9.81 -0.47
CA GLU A 54 4.60 -10.29 -1.54
C GLU A 54 3.82 -10.62 -2.82
N GLY A 55 2.70 -11.37 -2.70
CA GLY A 55 1.85 -11.69 -3.84
C GLY A 55 1.23 -10.45 -4.47
N PHE A 56 0.86 -9.45 -3.67
CA PHE A 56 0.41 -8.16 -4.19
C PHE A 56 1.51 -7.42 -4.95
N PHE A 57 2.72 -7.35 -4.37
CA PHE A 57 3.84 -6.68 -5.02
C PHE A 57 4.19 -7.34 -6.35
N ASP A 58 4.42 -8.66 -6.36
CA ASP A 58 4.84 -9.38 -7.56
C ASP A 58 3.75 -9.42 -8.63
N GLY A 59 2.49 -9.61 -8.21
CA GLY A 59 1.36 -9.79 -9.12
C GLY A 59 0.82 -8.51 -9.75
N ALA A 60 0.98 -7.35 -9.09
CA ALA A 60 0.40 -6.09 -9.56
C ALA A 60 1.41 -4.94 -9.71
N LEU A 61 2.39 -4.82 -8.81
CA LEU A 61 3.24 -3.64 -8.71
C LEU A 61 4.56 -3.78 -9.47
N ALA A 62 5.18 -4.96 -9.46
CA ALA A 62 6.50 -5.18 -10.09
C ALA A 62 6.46 -4.91 -11.60
N GLY A 63 5.52 -5.52 -12.31
CA GLY A 63 5.37 -5.30 -13.76
C GLY A 63 4.97 -3.86 -14.11
N LEU A 64 4.20 -3.19 -13.24
CA LEU A 64 3.87 -1.78 -13.43
C LEU A 64 5.11 -0.88 -13.32
N SER A 65 5.97 -1.13 -12.31
CA SER A 65 7.21 -0.39 -12.13
C SER A 65 8.22 -0.63 -13.26
N GLU A 66 8.27 -1.84 -13.81
CA GLU A 66 9.12 -2.14 -14.97
C GLU A 66 8.63 -1.40 -16.23
N ALA A 67 7.32 -1.37 -16.44
CA ALA A 67 6.72 -0.69 -17.58
C ALA A 67 6.75 0.86 -17.47
N TRP A 68 6.80 1.39 -16.25
CA TRP A 68 6.74 2.82 -15.95
C TRP A 68 7.95 3.26 -15.09
N PRO A 69 9.06 3.68 -15.70
CA PRO A 69 10.31 4.00 -14.97
C PRO A 69 10.24 5.18 -14.00
N ASP A 70 9.35 6.14 -14.23
CA ASP A 70 9.07 7.29 -13.36
C ASP A 70 7.73 7.15 -12.62
N LEU A 71 7.37 5.92 -12.25
CA LEU A 71 6.15 5.66 -11.51
C LEU A 71 6.14 6.42 -10.19
N GLU A 72 5.04 7.11 -9.93
CA GLU A 72 4.80 7.82 -8.68
C GLU A 72 3.37 7.56 -8.23
N ARG A 73 3.17 7.31 -6.95
CA ARG A 73 1.83 7.29 -6.34
C ARG A 73 1.60 8.57 -5.53
N ARG A 74 0.66 9.39 -5.98
CA ARG A 74 0.23 10.62 -5.29
C ARG A 74 -1.09 10.40 -4.56
N ASP A 75 -1.05 10.49 -3.23
CA ASP A 75 -2.24 10.46 -2.40
C ASP A 75 -2.80 11.88 -2.23
N TYR A 76 -4.01 12.14 -2.73
CA TYR A 76 -4.65 13.45 -2.63
C TYR A 76 -5.51 13.63 -1.37
N ILE A 77 -6.14 12.57 -0.89
CA ILE A 77 -7.04 12.61 0.27
C ILE A 77 -6.68 11.46 1.21
N ARG A 78 -6.24 11.79 2.42
CA ARG A 78 -6.08 10.82 3.52
C ARG A 78 -6.69 11.38 4.79
N ILE A 79 -7.79 10.78 5.23
CA ILE A 79 -8.58 11.21 6.39
C ILE A 79 -8.57 10.08 7.43
N ALA A 80 -8.57 10.44 8.71
CA ALA A 80 -8.77 9.54 9.84
C ALA A 80 -9.73 10.20 10.83
N GLY A 81 -10.36 9.38 11.67
CA GLY A 81 -11.31 9.84 12.67
C GLY A 81 -12.71 10.08 12.10
N GLY A 82 -13.62 10.45 12.99
CA GLY A 82 -15.02 10.71 12.66
C GLY A 82 -15.35 12.19 12.51
N THR A 83 -16.46 12.46 11.84
CA THR A 83 -17.21 13.71 11.97
C THR A 83 -18.20 13.55 13.13
N GLU A 84 -17.90 14.22 14.25
CA GLU A 84 -18.67 14.31 15.51
C GLU A 84 -18.68 13.04 16.40
N ARG A 85 -18.74 13.24 17.73
CA ARG A 85 -18.80 12.20 18.78
C ARG A 85 -20.16 12.20 19.45
#